data_AF-A0AAN9P1A8-F1
#
_entry.id   AF-A0AAN9P1A8-F1
#
_cell.length_a   1.000
_cell.length_b   1.000
_cell.length_c   1.000
_cell.angle_alpha   90.00
_cell.angle_beta   90.00
_cell.angle_gamma   90.00
#
_symmetry.space_group_name_H-M   'P 1'
#
loop_
_entity.id
_entity.type
_entity.pdbx_description
1 polymer ?
#
loop_
_entity_poly.entity_id
_entity_poly.type
_entity_poly.pdbx_seq_one_letter_code
_entity_poly.pdbx_strand_id
1 'polypeptide(L)'
;MVSSNLMSKLTSGTTCWEMHRLSKDMRDDALEPADRSNRNMFVVDVGGDTSFTTLGIVNHVNAKNVTILDQSPQRLAKAKQKGSLKECKIV
;
A
#
# COMPACT_ATOMS: atom_id res chain seq x y z
N MET A 1 -27.17 -7.89 -1.34
CA MET A 1 -26.60 -9.12 -1.94
C MET A 1 -25.28 -8.73 -2.58
N VAL A 2 -24.15 -8.99 -1.90
CA VAL A 2 -22.83 -8.64 -2.44
C VAL A 2 -22.55 -9.61 -3.59
N SER A 3 -22.23 -9.08 -4.77
CA SER A 3 -22.00 -9.87 -5.98
C SER A 3 -20.97 -10.97 -5.72
N SER A 4 -21.28 -12.20 -6.14
CA SER A 4 -20.43 -13.40 -6.02
C SER A 4 -19.01 -13.19 -6.56
N ASN A 5 -18.84 -12.25 -7.49
CA ASN A 5 -17.53 -11.88 -8.05
C ASN A 5 -16.62 -11.11 -7.09
N LEU A 6 -17.17 -10.40 -6.10
CA LEU A 6 -16.38 -9.70 -5.09
C LEU A 6 -15.89 -10.66 -4.01
N MET A 7 -16.70 -11.67 -3.65
CA MET A 7 -16.29 -12.71 -2.71
C MET A 7 -15.25 -13.67 -3.30
N SER A 8 -15.34 -14.04 -4.58
CA SER A 8 -14.34 -14.95 -5.16
C SER A 8 -12.93 -14.34 -5.19
N LYS A 9 -12.82 -13.01 -5.36
CA LYS A 9 -11.54 -12.28 -5.30
C LYS A 9 -10.96 -12.19 -3.88
N LEU A 10 -11.80 -12.30 -2.84
CA LEU A 10 -11.39 -12.29 -1.44
C LEU A 10 -11.10 -13.70 -0.90
N THR A 11 -11.70 -14.75 -1.49
CA THR A 11 -11.53 -16.16 -1.06
C THR A 11 -10.55 -16.98 -1.91
N SER A 12 -10.12 -16.49 -3.08
CA SER A 12 -8.97 -17.09 -3.77
C SER A 12 -7.72 -16.73 -2.95
N GLY A 13 -7.20 -17.70 -2.20
CA GLY A 13 -6.07 -17.58 -1.26
C GLY A 13 -4.71 -17.18 -1.86
N THR A 14 -4.68 -16.28 -2.82
CA THR A 14 -3.48 -15.60 -3.32
C THR A 14 -3.12 -14.36 -2.51
N THR A 15 -3.88 -14.05 -1.46
CA THR A 15 -3.60 -12.96 -0.53
C THR A 15 -2.56 -13.42 0.49
N CYS A 16 -1.40 -12.74 0.50
CA CYS A 16 -0.39 -12.69 1.56
C CYS A 16 0.92 -13.51 1.43
N TRP A 17 1.01 -14.64 0.71
CA TRP A 17 2.24 -15.47 0.76
C TRP A 17 2.96 -15.81 -0.56
N GLU A 18 2.34 -15.61 -1.73
CA GLU A 18 2.97 -15.91 -3.05
C GLU A 18 3.52 -14.68 -3.80
N MET A 19 3.50 -13.49 -3.20
CA MET A 19 3.99 -12.24 -3.81
C MET A 19 5.52 -12.09 -3.75
N HIS A 20 6.28 -13.06 -4.27
CA HIS A 20 7.73 -12.94 -4.38
C HIS A 20 8.19 -11.92 -5.45
N ARG A 21 7.27 -11.36 -6.24
CA ARG A 21 7.54 -10.27 -7.19
C ARG A 21 6.28 -9.43 -7.45
N LEU A 22 6.17 -8.27 -6.79
CA LEU A 22 5.15 -7.28 -7.12
C LEU A 22 5.61 -6.43 -8.31
N SER A 23 4.79 -6.34 -9.37
CA SER A 23 4.98 -5.39 -10.47
C SER A 23 4.26 -4.08 -10.18
N LYS A 24 4.60 -3.02 -10.93
CA LYS A 24 3.91 -1.73 -10.85
C LYS A 24 2.42 -1.87 -11.21
N ASP A 25 2.12 -2.66 -12.24
CA ASP A 25 0.77 -2.86 -12.75
C ASP A 25 -0.10 -3.58 -11.71
N MET A 26 0.41 -4.64 -11.10
CA MET A 26 -0.30 -5.36 -10.03
C MET A 26 -0.61 -4.46 -8.83
N ARG A 27 0.30 -3.53 -8.49
CA ARG A 27 0.06 -2.55 -7.43
C ARG A 27 -1.03 -1.56 -7.84
N ASP A 28 -0.96 -1.04 -9.06
CA ASP A 28 -1.91 -0.03 -9.53
C ASP A 28 -3.32 -0.63 -9.65
N ASP A 29 -3.44 -1.88 -10.11
CA ASP A 29 -4.68 -2.68 -10.12
C ASP A 29 -5.21 -2.91 -8.70
N ALA A 30 -4.35 -3.25 -7.74
CA ALA A 30 -4.75 -3.46 -6.35
C ALA A 30 -5.22 -2.17 -5.66
N LEU A 31 -4.73 -1.01 -6.11
CA LEU A 31 -5.11 0.30 -5.57
C LEU A 31 -6.31 0.92 -6.29
N GLU A 32 -6.72 0.41 -7.45
CA GLU A 32 -7.86 0.92 -8.24
C GLU A 32 -9.17 1.01 -7.45
N PRO A 33 -9.56 0.00 -6.64
CA PRO A 33 -10.83 0.03 -5.92
C PRO A 33 -10.90 1.08 -4.80
N ALA A 34 -9.76 1.62 -4.37
CA ALA A 34 -9.70 2.62 -3.31
C ALA A 34 -9.99 4.01 -3.89
N ASP A 35 -11.02 4.68 -3.36
CA ASP A 35 -11.25 6.10 -3.66
C ASP A 35 -10.07 6.94 -3.14
N ARG A 36 -9.30 7.49 -4.08
CA ARG A 36 -8.11 8.31 -3.84
C ARG A 36 -8.24 9.67 -4.54
N SER A 37 -9.46 10.14 -4.75
CA SER A 37 -9.75 11.41 -5.41
C SER A 37 -9.35 12.65 -4.58
N ASN A 38 -9.23 12.50 -3.26
CA ASN A 38 -8.89 13.58 -2.34
C ASN A 38 -7.46 13.47 -1.77
N ARG A 39 -6.59 14.38 -2.21
CA ARG A 39 -5.18 14.48 -1.78
C ARG A 39 -4.98 14.65 -0.27
N ASN A 40 -5.98 15.16 0.44
CA ASN A 40 -5.91 15.46 1.88
C ASN A 40 -6.43 14.32 2.78
N MET A 41 -6.77 13.16 2.20
CA MET A 41 -7.11 11.98 3.00
C MET A 41 -5.93 11.50 3.85
N PHE A 42 -6.25 10.85 4.97
CA PHE A 42 -5.28 10.13 5.79
C PHE A 42 -5.30 8.65 5.43
N VAL A 43 -4.12 8.07 5.25
CA VAL A 43 -3.97 6.67 4.85
C VAL A 43 -3.02 5.96 5.81
N VAL A 44 -3.38 4.73 6.18
CA VAL A 44 -2.49 3.82 6.91
C VAL A 44 -2.19 2.63 6.01
N ASP A 45 -0.92 2.44 5.66
CA ASP A 45 -0.41 1.30 4.90
C ASP A 45 0.13 0.26 5.87
N VAL A 46 -0.65 -0.80 6.12
CA VAL A 46 -0.35 -1.86 7.09
C VAL A 46 0.39 -3.00 6.40
N GLY A 47 1.54 -3.40 6.94
CA GLY A 47 2.45 -4.34 6.26
C GLY A 47 3.26 -3.68 5.15
N GLY A 48 3.59 -2.40 5.34
CA GLY A 48 4.19 -1.56 4.31
C GLY A 48 5.58 -2.01 3.83
N ASP A 49 6.29 -2.86 4.59
CA ASP A 49 7.56 -3.47 4.18
C ASP A 49 8.60 -2.41 3.75
N THR A 50 9.23 -2.55 2.58
CA THR A 50 10.12 -1.58 1.96
C THR A 50 9.37 -0.47 1.24
N SER A 51 8.05 -0.41 1.40
CA SER A 51 7.13 0.63 0.92
C SER A 51 6.94 0.67 -0.59
N PHE A 52 6.78 -0.50 -1.23
CA PHE A 52 6.46 -0.58 -2.65
C PHE A 52 5.05 -0.06 -2.96
N THR A 53 4.06 -0.50 -2.19
CA THR A 53 2.66 -0.06 -2.33
C THR A 53 2.49 1.41 -1.97
N THR A 54 3.17 1.87 -0.92
CA THR A 54 3.16 3.26 -0.48
C THR A 54 3.57 4.24 -1.58
N LEU A 55 4.47 3.85 -2.50
CA LEU A 55 4.85 4.68 -3.66
C LEU A 55 3.67 4.94 -4.60
N GLY A 56 2.73 4.00 -4.72
CA GLY A 56 1.49 4.20 -5.48
C GLY A 56 0.51 5.11 -4.73
N ILE A 57 0.45 4.99 -3.40
CA ILE A 57 -0.42 5.82 -2.53
C ILE A 57 -0.02 7.30 -2.61
N VAL A 58 1.27 7.61 -2.46
CA VAL A 58 1.75 9.01 -2.44
C VAL A 58 1.62 9.76 -3.77
N ASN A 59 1.32 9.05 -4.87
CA ASN A 59 0.97 9.70 -6.13
C ASN A 59 -0.40 10.39 -6.06
N HIS A 60 -1.29 9.91 -5.19
CA HIS A 60 -2.67 10.38 -5.06
C HIS A 60 -3.03 10.92 -3.68
N VAL A 61 -2.13 10.82 -2.70
CA VAL A 61 -2.31 11.34 -1.34
C VAL A 61 -1.04 12.06 -0.92
N ASN A 62 -1.16 13.16 -0.18
CA ASN A 62 0.01 13.87 0.32
C ASN A 62 0.79 12.99 1.30
N ALA A 63 2.10 12.85 1.09
CA ALA A 63 2.96 11.95 1.88
C ALA A 63 2.88 12.20 3.40
N LYS A 64 2.78 13.47 3.82
CA LYS A 64 2.56 13.86 5.23
C LYS A 64 1.32 13.26 5.90
N ASN A 65 0.34 12.81 5.11
CA ASN A 65 -0.89 12.19 5.59
C ASN A 65 -0.85 10.65 5.54
N VAL A 66 0.27 10.06 5.13
CA VAL A 66 0.44 8.60 5.04
C VAL A 66 1.23 8.11 6.25
N THR A 67 0.68 7.09 6.93
CA THR A 67 1.37 6.34 7.97
C THR A 67 1.68 4.94 7.47
N ILE A 68 2.96 4.56 7.49
CA ILE A 68 3.44 3.21 7.16
C ILE A 68 3.62 2.46 8.48
N LEU A 69 2.92 1.33 8.61
CA LEU A 69 2.99 0.48 9.79
C LEU A 69 3.55 -0.89 9.39
N ASP A 70 4.69 -1.27 9.96
CA ASP A 70 5.27 -2.60 9.73
C ASP A 70 5.97 -3.14 10.97
N GLN A 71 5.86 -4.45 11.19
CA GLN A 71 6.49 -5.10 12.34
C GLN A 71 8.01 -5.27 12.22
N SER A 72 8.61 -5.04 11.04
CA SER A 72 10.03 -5.21 10.78
C SER A 72 10.75 -3.87 10.63
N PRO A 73 11.43 -3.38 11.69
CA PRO A 73 12.22 -2.15 11.63
C PRO A 73 13.30 -2.16 10.54
N GLN A 74 13.86 -3.34 10.24
CA GLN A 74 14.90 -3.51 9.24
C GLN A 74 14.37 -3.28 7.82
N ARG A 75 13.12 -3.64 7.54
CA ARG A 75 12.46 -3.38 6.25
C ARG A 75 12.08 -1.91 6.12
N LEU A 76 11.54 -1.33 7.19
CA LEU A 76 11.24 0.11 7.28
C LEU A 76 12.47 1.01 7.09
N ALA A 77 13.66 0.55 7.49
CA ALA A 77 14.90 1.28 7.22
C ALA A 77 15.18 1.47 5.72
N LYS A 78 14.74 0.54 4.85
CA LYS A 78 14.83 0.67 3.40
C LYS A 78 13.77 1.63 2.86
N ALA A 79 12.58 1.64 3.45
CA ALA A 79 11.54 2.62 3.13
C ALA A 79 11.99 4.06 3.43
N LYS A 80 12.62 4.28 4.59
CA LYS A 80 13.16 5.58 5.03
C LYS A 80 14.20 6.19 4.07
N GLN A 81 14.87 5.37 3.27
CA GLN A 81 15.86 5.82 2.28
C GLN A 81 15.20 6.38 1.01
N LYS A 82 13.90 6.15 0.79
CA LYS A 82 13.20 6.61 -0.41
C LYS A 82 12.81 8.09 -0.28
N GLY A 83 13.30 8.92 -1.20
CA GLY A 83 13.08 10.36 -1.19
C GLY A 83 11.59 10.77 -1.23
N SER A 84 10.75 10.03 -1.96
CA SER A 84 9.32 10.28 -2.07
C SER A 84 8.51 9.98 -0.80
N LEU A 85 9.10 9.28 0.18
CA LEU A 85 8.44 8.88 1.42
C LEU A 85 8.94 9.66 2.64
N LYS A 86 9.76 10.70 2.44
CA LYS A 86 10.40 11.46 3.52
C LYS A 86 9.42 12.08 4.50
N GLU A 87 8.24 12.46 4.02
CA GLU A 87 7.21 13.09 4.86
C GLU A 87 6.22 12.06 5.45
N CYS A 88 6.28 10.80 5.03
CA CYS A 88 5.43 9.76 5.62
C CYS A 88 5.80 9.52 7.08
N LYS A 89 4.80 9.28 7.92
CA LYS A 89 5.03 8.76 9.27
C LYS A 89 5.34 7.26 9.17
N ILE A 90 6.40 6.80 9.83
CA ILE A 90 6.80 5.39 9.80
C ILE A 90 6.82 4.87 11.24
N VAL A 91 6.02 3.83 11.50
CA VAL A 91 5.82 3.19 12.81
C VAL A 91 6.24 1.74 12.75
#